data_AF-A0A0A1TXC0-F1
#
_entry.id   AF-A0A0A1TXC0-F1
#
_cell.length_a   1.000
_cell.length_b   1.000
_cell.length_c   1.000
_cell.angle_alpha   90.00
_cell.angle_beta   90.00
_cell.angle_gamma   90.00
#
_symmetry.space_group_name_H-M   'P 1'
#
loop_
_entity.id
_entity.type
_entity.pdbx_description
1 polymer ?
#
loop_
_entity_poly.entity_id
_entity_poly.type
_entity_poly.pdbx_seq_one_letter_code
_entity_poly.pdbx_strand_id
1 'polypeptide(L)'
;MPQLQSVFLKNVLLYLETLDDILNFMLVSRICNESVQTMYINSYKLSQHNAILDILDYFPSLETMFIDSPKTGISSAVGREIPTLEFTLLNPNYKLSKILTSKWLPSKLKRLKVVLHTFSDLPSDFSVYENLTEVSIDVLYIYQNNKQFIESILSQKSLKKVVLYFSYKFLVHLLDFDYSTRKDVHFTFVVNDENNYIGQKSTKPFDFKIIKLFPKNVNIFFTFLSNETADCVYVPFHSRPFYNKTLINQLRLIEDAANNTELVAKYLESTLIESVVMCNSAERRNIRYELKDPISANYFEFENVKEIEISDFMLDNFVLPKNTRKVCLKNVGGVLEMSKCKVESFEMTFCDLKSLVLDDEKITHFDIHNTEISLVHKSKNIVTLFILIWIKLKCLGFKTTLGIQM
;
A
#
# COMPACT_ATOMS: atom_id res chain seq x y z
N MET A 1 -23.04 34.71 -6.63
CA MET A 1 -22.41 34.05 -7.80
C MET A 1 -20.89 34.28 -7.89
N PRO A 2 -20.34 35.51 -7.76
CA PRO A 2 -18.89 35.75 -7.95
C PRO A 2 -17.99 35.03 -6.92
N GLN A 3 -18.42 34.98 -5.65
CA GLN A 3 -17.69 34.26 -4.60
C GLN A 3 -17.61 32.76 -4.86
N LEU A 4 -18.69 32.16 -5.35
CA LEU A 4 -18.75 30.74 -5.67
C LEU A 4 -17.82 30.41 -6.85
N GLN A 5 -17.79 31.27 -7.88
CA GLN A 5 -16.87 31.15 -9.00
C GLN A 5 -15.40 31.19 -8.56
N SER A 6 -15.03 32.10 -7.65
CA SER A 6 -13.66 32.13 -7.12
C SER A 6 -13.29 30.86 -6.35
N VAL A 7 -14.20 30.31 -5.54
CA VAL A 7 -13.97 29.03 -4.85
C VAL A 7 -13.74 27.88 -5.83
N PHE A 8 -14.55 27.79 -6.90
CA PHE A 8 -14.36 26.78 -7.93
C PHE A 8 -13.01 26.92 -8.65
N LEU A 9 -12.64 28.15 -9.02
CA LEU A 9 -11.36 28.41 -9.70
C LEU A 9 -10.16 28.06 -8.80
N LYS A 10 -10.20 28.40 -7.51
CA LYS A 10 -9.17 28.01 -6.54
C LYS A 10 -9.08 26.50 -6.36
N ASN A 11 -10.22 25.80 -6.37
CA ASN A 11 -10.22 24.33 -6.32
C ASN A 11 -9.57 23.71 -7.56
N VAL A 12 -9.85 24.23 -8.75
CA VAL A 12 -9.19 23.77 -9.99
C VAL A 12 -7.69 24.04 -9.93
N LEU A 13 -7.32 25.24 -9.48
CA LEU A 13 -5.93 25.68 -9.37
C LEU A 13 -5.07 24.72 -8.52
N LEU A 14 -5.62 24.16 -7.44
CA LEU A 14 -4.92 23.20 -6.57
C LEU A 14 -4.40 21.96 -7.29
N TYR A 15 -4.96 21.62 -8.46
CA TYR A 15 -4.59 20.44 -9.25
C TYR A 15 -3.74 20.76 -10.48
N LEU A 16 -3.40 22.03 -10.74
CA LEU A 16 -2.43 22.38 -11.78
C LEU A 16 -1.02 21.95 -11.32
N GLU A 17 -0.25 21.36 -12.24
CA GLU A 17 0.95 20.62 -11.88
C GLU A 17 2.23 21.45 -12.03
N THR A 18 2.29 22.35 -13.02
CA THR A 18 3.49 23.13 -13.36
C THR A 18 3.25 24.63 -13.31
N LEU A 19 4.30 25.43 -13.14
CA LEU A 19 4.19 26.90 -13.23
C LEU A 19 3.71 27.39 -14.61
N ASP A 20 3.98 26.65 -15.69
CA ASP A 20 3.45 26.98 -17.02
C ASP A 20 1.92 26.83 -17.05
N ASP A 21 1.37 25.81 -16.40
CA ASP A 21 -0.09 25.66 -16.25
C ASP A 21 -0.68 26.82 -15.45
N ILE A 22 -0.02 27.24 -14.36
CA ILE A 22 -0.43 28.38 -13.55
C ILE A 22 -0.42 29.66 -14.38
N LEU A 23 0.65 29.91 -15.13
CA LEU A 23 0.78 31.09 -15.99
C LEU A 23 -0.33 31.11 -17.04
N ASN A 24 -0.53 29.99 -17.75
CA ASN A 24 -1.60 29.86 -18.74
C ASN A 24 -2.97 30.11 -18.12
N PHE A 25 -3.23 29.57 -16.92
CA PHE A 25 -4.47 29.80 -16.19
C PHE A 25 -4.67 31.29 -15.83
N MET A 26 -3.63 31.98 -15.34
CA MET A 26 -3.67 33.42 -15.04
C MET A 26 -4.01 34.25 -16.29
N LEU A 27 -3.51 33.85 -17.46
CA LEU A 27 -3.73 34.55 -18.73
C LEU A 27 -5.12 34.34 -19.32
N VAL A 28 -5.90 33.35 -18.86
CA VAL A 28 -7.27 33.12 -19.34
C VAL A 28 -8.18 34.32 -19.05
N SER A 29 -8.11 34.87 -17.84
CA SER A 29 -8.93 36.02 -17.44
C SER A 29 -8.39 36.71 -16.19
N ARG A 30 -8.83 37.95 -15.97
CA ARG A 30 -8.55 38.70 -14.74
C ARG A 30 -8.94 37.95 -13.47
N ILE A 31 -10.08 37.24 -13.48
CA ILE A 31 -10.57 36.50 -12.31
C ILE A 31 -9.66 35.30 -12.02
N CYS A 32 -9.14 34.64 -13.06
CA CYS A 32 -8.17 33.56 -12.90
C CYS A 32 -6.87 34.08 -12.27
N ASN A 33 -6.35 35.21 -12.79
CA ASN A 33 -5.20 35.88 -12.21
C ASN A 33 -5.41 36.23 -10.73
N GLU A 34 -6.52 36.92 -10.40
CA GLU A 34 -6.86 37.27 -9.02
C GLU A 34 -7.02 36.04 -8.12
N SER A 35 -7.49 34.91 -8.67
CA SER A 35 -7.62 33.66 -7.91
C SER A 35 -6.25 33.08 -7.53
N VAL A 36 -5.25 33.15 -8.42
CA VAL A 36 -3.86 32.76 -8.10
C VAL A 36 -3.25 33.69 -7.07
N GLN A 37 -3.37 35.00 -7.29
CA GLN A 37 -2.74 36.03 -6.45
C GLN A 37 -3.29 36.03 -5.01
N THR A 38 -4.52 35.56 -4.80
CA THR A 38 -5.20 35.47 -3.49
C THR A 38 -5.25 34.06 -2.90
N MET A 39 -4.45 33.12 -3.42
CA MET A 39 -4.31 31.80 -2.82
C MET A 39 -3.35 31.83 -1.63
N TYR A 40 -3.81 31.24 -0.53
CA TYR A 40 -3.02 31.10 0.71
C TYR A 40 -2.20 29.80 0.74
N ILE A 41 -2.41 28.92 -0.23
CA ILE A 41 -1.70 27.65 -0.43
C ILE A 41 -1.41 27.43 -1.91
N ASN A 42 -0.28 26.82 -2.24
CA ASN A 42 0.08 26.48 -3.61
C ASN A 42 -0.60 25.18 -4.07
N SER A 43 -0.59 24.94 -5.39
CA SER A 43 -1.06 23.69 -5.98
C SER A 43 -0.22 22.50 -5.54
N TYR A 44 -0.86 21.33 -5.39
CA TYR A 44 -0.29 20.20 -4.66
C TYR A 44 0.96 19.59 -5.32
N LYS A 45 1.08 19.66 -6.65
CA LYS A 45 2.21 19.04 -7.37
C LYS A 45 3.30 20.01 -7.80
N LEU A 46 3.14 21.32 -7.60
CA LEU A 46 4.09 22.32 -8.10
C LEU A 46 5.54 22.09 -7.63
N SER A 47 5.71 21.73 -6.36
CA SER A 47 7.03 21.48 -5.78
C SER A 47 7.75 20.27 -6.40
N GLN A 48 7.02 19.33 -7.03
CA GLN A 48 7.61 18.19 -7.75
C GLN A 48 8.29 18.62 -9.06
N HIS A 49 7.85 19.73 -9.67
CA HIS A 49 8.25 20.14 -11.02
C HIS A 49 9.09 21.43 -11.06
N ASN A 50 8.93 22.30 -10.06
CA ASN A 50 9.50 23.64 -10.02
C ASN A 50 10.37 23.86 -8.77
N ALA A 51 11.30 24.83 -8.83
CA ALA A 51 12.04 25.24 -7.65
C ALA A 51 11.11 25.99 -6.69
N ILE A 52 11.33 25.83 -5.40
CA ILE A 52 10.42 26.37 -4.38
C ILE A 52 10.37 27.90 -4.39
N LEU A 53 11.50 28.56 -4.68
CA LEU A 53 11.55 30.02 -4.74
C LEU A 53 10.73 30.55 -5.93
N ASP A 54 10.79 29.90 -7.09
CA ASP A 54 10.00 30.27 -8.26
C ASP A 54 8.49 30.19 -7.99
N ILE A 55 8.05 29.27 -7.12
CA ILE A 55 6.64 29.16 -6.73
C ILE A 55 6.19 30.42 -5.97
N LEU A 56 7.06 31.00 -5.13
CA LEU A 56 6.72 32.18 -4.33
C LEU A 56 6.37 33.40 -5.19
N ASP A 57 7.00 33.52 -6.37
CA ASP A 57 6.77 34.64 -7.29
C ASP A 57 5.34 34.65 -7.85
N TYR A 58 4.69 33.49 -7.96
CA TYR A 58 3.33 33.36 -8.48
C TYR A 58 2.26 33.51 -7.40
N PHE A 59 2.59 33.22 -6.14
CA PHE A 59 1.66 33.17 -5.02
C PHE A 59 2.06 34.18 -3.92
N PRO A 60 1.83 35.49 -4.12
CA PRO A 60 2.27 36.50 -3.15
C PRO A 60 1.49 36.49 -1.82
N SER A 61 0.27 35.92 -1.79
CA SER A 61 -0.53 35.80 -0.56
C SER A 61 -0.31 34.46 0.18
N LEU A 62 0.76 33.73 -0.14
CA LEU A 62 0.98 32.39 0.39
C LEU A 62 1.27 32.42 1.89
N GLU A 63 0.43 31.77 2.68
CA GLU A 63 0.62 31.62 4.14
C GLU A 63 1.07 30.20 4.51
N THR A 64 0.66 29.22 3.71
CA THR A 64 1.01 27.81 3.86
C THR A 64 1.60 27.30 2.56
N MET A 65 2.78 26.71 2.61
CA MET A 65 3.35 26.04 1.45
C MET A 65 3.23 24.53 1.58
N PHE A 66 2.58 23.92 0.59
CA PHE A 66 2.48 22.48 0.41
C PHE A 66 3.66 21.99 -0.40
N ILE A 67 4.44 21.08 0.19
CA ILE A 67 5.65 20.51 -0.39
C ILE A 67 5.47 19.01 -0.51
N ASP A 68 5.50 18.52 -1.75
CA ASP A 68 5.47 17.11 -2.07
C ASP A 68 6.71 16.76 -2.89
N SER A 69 7.54 15.88 -2.33
CA SER A 69 8.70 15.28 -3.01
C SER A 69 9.51 16.28 -3.86
N PRO A 70 10.01 17.37 -3.23
CA PRO A 70 10.41 18.58 -3.93
C PRO A 70 11.59 18.34 -4.89
N LYS A 71 11.52 18.91 -6.10
CA LYS A 71 12.58 18.80 -7.12
C LYS A 71 13.95 19.32 -6.64
N THR A 72 13.92 20.36 -5.80
CA THR A 72 15.12 21.01 -5.26
C THR A 72 15.11 20.97 -3.74
N GLY A 73 16.30 21.04 -3.13
CA GLY A 73 16.42 21.18 -1.68
C GLY A 73 15.71 22.41 -1.14
N ILE A 74 15.23 22.32 0.10
CA ILE A 74 14.51 23.39 0.79
C ILE A 74 15.52 24.15 1.66
N SER A 75 15.62 25.47 1.46
CA SER A 75 16.52 26.33 2.23
C SER A 75 15.77 27.08 3.33
N SER A 76 16.53 27.60 4.31
CA SER A 76 15.97 28.46 5.36
C SER A 76 15.40 29.78 4.84
N ALA A 77 15.72 30.17 3.60
CA ALA A 77 15.12 31.35 2.97
C ALA A 77 13.60 31.17 2.80
N VAL A 78 13.15 29.98 2.41
CA VAL A 78 11.72 29.63 2.33
C VAL A 78 11.05 29.80 3.69
N GLY A 79 11.73 29.39 4.77
CA GLY A 79 11.26 29.59 6.13
C GLY A 79 11.14 31.06 6.54
N ARG A 80 11.81 32.01 5.90
CA ARG A 80 11.61 33.44 6.23
C ARG A 80 10.34 33.99 5.59
N GLU A 81 10.07 33.58 4.37
CA GLU A 81 8.92 34.06 3.60
C GLU A 81 7.62 33.37 4.02
N ILE A 82 7.67 32.07 4.32
CA ILE A 82 6.47 31.27 4.54
C ILE A 82 6.28 30.93 6.02
N PRO A 83 5.14 31.32 6.64
CA PRO A 83 4.83 31.01 8.03
C PRO A 83 4.71 29.49 8.28
N THR A 84 3.93 28.80 7.44
CA THR A 84 3.47 27.43 7.70
C THR A 84 3.83 26.47 6.57
N LEU A 85 4.17 25.24 6.92
CA LEU A 85 4.57 24.22 5.95
C LEU A 85 3.76 22.93 6.13
N GLU A 86 3.42 22.31 5.00
CA GLU A 86 2.84 20.97 4.92
C GLU A 86 3.72 20.09 4.05
N PHE A 87 4.19 18.97 4.60
CA PHE A 87 5.12 18.08 3.91
C PHE A 87 4.49 16.74 3.59
N THR A 88 4.71 16.30 2.36
CA THR A 88 4.46 14.94 1.90
C THR A 88 5.74 14.38 1.30
N LEU A 89 6.34 13.41 1.98
CA LEU A 89 7.61 12.79 1.62
C LEU A 89 7.35 11.37 1.12
N LEU A 90 7.09 11.24 -0.18
CA LEU A 90 6.80 9.95 -0.82
C LEU A 90 8.05 9.28 -1.40
N ASN A 91 9.12 10.04 -1.66
CA ASN A 91 10.32 9.55 -2.32
C ASN A 91 11.52 9.43 -1.36
N PRO A 92 12.07 8.23 -1.13
CA PRO A 92 13.17 7.99 -0.21
C PRO A 92 14.53 8.52 -0.69
N ASN A 93 14.64 8.97 -1.95
CA ASN A 93 15.91 9.41 -2.53
C ASN A 93 16.37 10.80 -2.04
N TYR A 94 15.54 11.52 -1.29
CA TYR A 94 15.93 12.81 -0.72
C TYR A 94 16.49 12.63 0.70
N LYS A 95 17.76 12.96 0.90
CA LYS A 95 18.39 13.08 2.23
C LYS A 95 17.81 14.29 2.97
N LEU A 96 16.62 14.14 3.54
CA LEU A 96 15.89 15.20 4.24
C LEU A 96 16.15 15.22 5.73
N SER A 97 16.83 14.20 6.29
CA SER A 97 17.25 14.16 7.70
C SER A 97 17.79 15.49 8.22
N LYS A 98 18.73 16.12 7.49
CA LYS A 98 19.33 17.39 7.92
C LYS A 98 18.32 18.55 7.99
N ILE A 99 17.30 18.53 7.15
CA ILE A 99 16.29 19.57 7.08
C ILE A 99 15.19 19.33 8.14
N LEU A 100 14.74 18.08 8.28
CA LEU A 100 13.72 17.67 9.27
C LEU A 100 14.19 17.80 10.72
N THR A 101 15.51 17.76 10.94
CA THR A 101 16.15 17.99 12.25
C THR A 101 16.77 19.39 12.37
N SER A 102 16.58 20.25 11.37
CA SER A 102 17.10 21.62 11.41
C SER A 102 16.40 22.44 12.50
N LYS A 103 17.00 23.57 12.92
CA LYS A 103 16.38 24.44 13.93
C LYS A 103 15.18 25.24 13.42
N TRP A 104 15.04 25.42 12.11
CA TRP A 104 14.09 26.37 11.54
C TRP A 104 12.83 25.72 10.97
N LEU A 105 12.92 24.46 10.49
CA LEU A 105 11.80 23.78 9.85
C LEU A 105 10.77 23.22 10.84
N PRO A 106 11.15 22.49 11.92
CA PRO A 106 10.20 21.79 12.78
C PRO A 106 9.10 22.67 13.35
N SER A 107 9.43 23.90 13.76
CA SER A 107 8.47 24.86 14.31
C SER A 107 7.48 25.41 13.28
N LYS A 108 7.72 25.23 11.98
CA LYS A 108 6.82 25.68 10.91
C LYS A 108 5.90 24.59 10.38
N LEU A 109 6.18 23.34 10.74
CA LEU A 109 5.52 22.19 10.16
C LEU A 109 4.16 21.97 10.83
N LYS A 110 3.09 22.03 10.05
CA LYS A 110 1.71 21.82 10.51
C LYS A 110 1.17 20.44 10.13
N ARG A 111 1.60 19.91 8.98
CA ARG A 111 1.25 18.57 8.51
C ARG A 111 2.51 17.85 8.03
N LEU A 112 2.68 16.61 8.46
CA LEU A 112 3.79 15.77 8.07
C LEU A 112 3.29 14.40 7.62
N LYS A 113 3.54 14.06 6.37
CA LYS A 113 3.29 12.75 5.81
C LYS A 113 4.60 12.12 5.34
N VAL A 114 4.96 10.98 5.92
CA VAL A 114 6.23 10.30 5.66
C VAL A 114 5.97 8.86 5.27
N VAL A 115 6.69 8.43 4.24
CA VAL A 115 6.61 7.09 3.68
C VAL A 115 7.90 6.34 3.98
N LEU A 116 7.80 5.01 3.97
CA LEU A 116 8.87 4.00 3.99
C LEU A 116 10.31 4.51 3.77
N HIS A 117 11.25 4.05 4.60
CA HIS A 117 12.69 4.38 4.59
C HIS A 117 13.08 5.81 4.98
N THR A 118 12.19 6.80 4.89
CA THR A 118 12.48 8.18 5.34
C THR A 118 12.15 8.37 6.83
N PHE A 119 11.53 7.41 7.51
CA PHE A 119 11.27 7.53 8.95
C PHE A 119 12.55 7.61 9.79
N SER A 120 13.65 6.99 9.34
CA SER A 120 14.94 7.06 10.05
C SER A 120 15.56 8.47 10.04
N ASP A 121 15.06 9.33 9.15
CA ASP A 121 15.47 10.73 9.06
C ASP A 121 14.72 11.64 10.04
N LEU A 122 13.69 11.11 10.72
CA LEU A 122 12.92 11.85 11.70
C LEU A 122 13.62 11.89 13.07
N PRO A 123 13.46 12.99 13.82
CA PRO A 123 13.97 13.05 15.20
C PRO A 123 13.27 12.01 16.08
N SER A 124 14.01 11.43 17.03
CA SER A 124 13.46 10.50 18.02
C SER A 124 12.45 11.18 18.96
N ASP A 125 12.71 12.46 19.28
CA ASP A 125 11.82 13.31 20.06
C ASP A 125 10.96 14.19 19.13
N PHE A 126 9.67 13.89 19.09
CA PHE A 126 8.69 14.66 18.32
C PHE A 126 8.31 16.00 18.93
N SER A 127 8.77 16.31 20.16
CA SER A 127 8.49 17.58 20.82
C SER A 127 8.98 18.80 20.03
N VAL A 128 10.01 18.63 19.19
CA VAL A 128 10.56 19.67 18.30
C VAL A 128 9.54 20.21 17.29
N TYR A 129 8.48 19.45 17.00
CA TYR A 129 7.42 19.83 16.07
C TYR A 129 6.27 20.56 16.78
N GLU A 130 6.56 21.72 17.37
CA GLU A 130 5.65 22.46 18.26
C GLU A 130 4.27 22.76 17.64
N ASN A 131 4.21 23.01 16.33
CA ASN A 131 2.98 23.39 15.60
C ASN A 131 2.36 22.26 14.77
N LEU A 132 2.86 21.03 14.89
CA LEU A 132 2.39 19.90 14.10
C LEU A 132 1.01 19.44 14.56
N THR A 133 0.01 19.62 13.70
CA THR A 133 -1.38 19.23 13.97
C THR A 133 -1.77 17.90 13.35
N GLU A 134 -1.08 17.48 12.29
CA GLU A 134 -1.40 16.24 11.60
C GLU A 134 -0.15 15.46 11.22
N VAL A 135 -0.15 14.17 11.52
CA VAL A 135 0.94 13.26 11.17
C VAL A 135 0.40 11.99 10.51
N SER A 136 1.04 11.56 9.43
CA SER A 136 0.76 10.30 8.74
C SER A 136 2.07 9.60 8.44
N ILE A 137 2.41 8.54 9.17
CA ILE A 137 3.71 7.87 9.01
C ILE A 137 3.48 6.40 8.69
N ASP A 138 4.16 5.97 7.64
CA ASP A 138 4.36 4.55 7.34
C ASP A 138 5.53 4.02 8.17
N VAL A 139 5.19 3.21 9.17
CA VAL A 139 6.13 2.58 10.10
C VAL A 139 6.20 1.08 9.89
N LEU A 140 5.86 0.59 8.69
CA LEU A 140 5.90 -0.83 8.37
C LEU A 140 7.24 -1.45 8.75
N TYR A 141 8.39 -0.80 8.53
CA TYR A 141 9.72 -1.37 8.82
C TYR A 141 10.32 -1.00 10.19
N ILE A 142 9.50 -0.58 11.16
CA ILE A 142 10.02 -0.28 12.49
C ILE A 142 10.51 -1.54 13.21
N TYR A 143 11.76 -1.49 13.69
CA TYR A 143 12.31 -2.46 14.64
C TYR A 143 11.73 -2.21 16.04
N GLN A 144 11.57 -3.28 16.84
CA GLN A 144 11.00 -3.22 18.20
C GLN A 144 11.64 -2.16 19.13
N ASN A 145 12.89 -1.76 18.87
CA ASN A 145 13.60 -0.74 19.65
C ASN A 145 13.09 0.69 19.43
N ASN A 146 12.12 0.94 18.54
CA ASN A 146 11.56 2.27 18.31
C ASN A 146 10.24 2.51 19.06
N LYS A 147 9.93 1.75 20.12
CA LYS A 147 8.77 2.02 20.99
C LYS A 147 8.73 3.48 21.45
N GLN A 148 9.87 4.01 21.90
CA GLN A 148 10.01 5.39 22.37
C GLN A 148 9.69 6.44 21.29
N PHE A 149 9.99 6.15 20.02
CA PHE A 149 9.65 7.03 18.90
C PHE A 149 8.15 7.11 18.67
N ILE A 150 7.45 5.96 18.71
CA ILE A 150 5.99 5.96 18.57
C ILE A 150 5.33 6.63 19.76
N GLU A 151 5.80 6.37 20.98
CA GLU A 151 5.31 7.04 22.18
C GLU A 151 5.50 8.56 22.10
N SER A 152 6.63 9.04 21.54
CA SER A 152 6.87 10.48 21.36
C SER A 152 5.89 11.11 20.36
N ILE A 153 5.55 10.40 19.27
CA ILE A 153 4.50 10.82 18.33
C ILE A 153 3.14 10.87 19.03
N LEU A 154 2.71 9.77 19.66
CA LEU A 154 1.38 9.67 20.30
C LEU A 154 1.20 10.71 21.42
N SER A 155 2.29 11.05 22.12
CA SER A 155 2.31 12.03 23.20
C SER A 155 2.38 13.49 22.74
N GLN A 156 2.64 13.76 21.45
CA GLN A 156 2.85 15.13 20.99
C GLN A 156 1.58 15.97 21.13
N LYS A 157 1.66 17.08 21.87
CA LYS A 157 0.50 17.85 22.37
C LYS A 157 -0.26 18.60 21.28
N SER A 158 0.44 19.06 20.26
CA SER A 158 -0.12 19.85 19.16
C SER A 158 -0.95 19.02 18.18
N LEU A 159 -0.74 17.70 18.13
CA LEU A 159 -1.43 16.82 17.21
C LEU A 159 -2.95 16.77 17.46
N LYS A 160 -3.69 16.77 16.36
CA LYS A 160 -5.14 16.57 16.27
C LYS A 160 -5.51 15.36 15.41
N LYS A 161 -4.61 14.92 14.54
CA LYS A 161 -4.77 13.72 13.73
C LYS A 161 -3.47 12.93 13.64
N VAL A 162 -3.57 11.62 13.88
CA VAL A 162 -2.45 10.68 13.80
C VAL A 162 -2.87 9.51 12.93
N VAL A 163 -2.13 9.24 11.87
CA VAL A 163 -2.33 8.07 11.00
C VAL A 163 -1.05 7.24 10.99
N LEU A 164 -1.11 6.01 11.48
CA LEU A 164 0.04 5.09 11.47
C LEU A 164 -0.27 3.85 10.63
N TYR A 165 0.67 3.49 9.75
CA TYR A 165 0.63 2.23 8.99
C TYR A 165 1.70 1.29 9.54
N PHE A 166 1.32 0.09 9.98
CA PHE A 166 2.25 -0.82 10.66
C PHE A 166 1.84 -2.28 10.53
N SER A 167 2.79 -3.18 10.76
CA SER A 167 2.55 -4.63 10.82
C SER A 167 1.75 -5.00 12.08
N TYR A 168 0.80 -5.93 11.98
CA TYR A 168 -0.03 -6.39 13.12
C TYR A 168 0.79 -6.82 14.35
N LYS A 169 2.03 -7.29 14.16
CA LYS A 169 2.97 -7.61 15.24
C LYS A 169 3.28 -6.40 16.14
N PHE A 170 3.18 -5.19 15.60
CA PHE A 170 3.42 -3.95 16.33
C PHE A 170 2.22 -3.49 17.16
N LEU A 171 1.03 -4.05 16.92
CA LEU A 171 -0.21 -3.63 17.57
C LEU A 171 -0.13 -3.74 19.10
N VAL A 172 0.63 -4.71 19.64
CA VAL A 172 0.85 -4.87 21.08
C VAL A 172 1.52 -3.64 21.72
N HIS A 173 2.43 -2.97 21.00
CA HIS A 173 3.13 -1.80 21.53
C HIS A 173 2.25 -0.56 21.60
N LEU A 174 1.14 -0.55 20.87
CA LEU A 174 0.17 0.55 20.90
C LEU A 174 -0.82 0.44 22.05
N LEU A 175 -0.91 -0.71 22.71
CA LEU A 175 -1.85 -0.94 23.81
C LEU A 175 -1.45 -0.22 25.09
N ASP A 176 -0.17 0.07 25.27
CA ASP A 176 0.36 0.68 26.49
C ASP A 176 0.00 2.18 26.64
N PHE A 177 -0.45 2.82 25.55
CA PHE A 177 -0.76 4.24 25.53
C PHE A 177 -2.21 4.52 25.96
N ASP A 178 -2.41 5.43 26.91
CA ASP A 178 -3.77 5.84 27.33
C ASP A 178 -4.37 6.88 26.39
N TYR A 179 -5.01 6.41 25.32
CA TYR A 179 -5.73 7.24 24.35
C TYR A 179 -6.89 8.03 24.95
N SER A 180 -7.41 7.63 26.12
CA SER A 180 -8.52 8.31 26.78
C SER A 180 -8.11 9.68 27.34
N THR A 181 -6.80 9.91 27.52
CA THR A 181 -6.25 11.23 27.90
C THR A 181 -6.19 12.21 26.73
N ARG A 182 -6.32 11.72 25.49
CA ARG A 182 -6.16 12.48 24.24
C ARG A 182 -7.43 12.45 23.38
N LYS A 183 -8.59 12.72 23.98
CA LYS A 183 -9.91 12.68 23.30
C LYS A 183 -10.03 13.71 22.16
N ASP A 184 -9.21 14.75 22.19
CA ASP A 184 -9.15 15.81 21.18
C ASP A 184 -8.37 15.40 19.91
N VAL A 185 -7.80 14.19 19.90
CA VAL A 185 -6.97 13.66 18.80
C VAL A 185 -7.66 12.48 18.15
N HIS A 186 -7.72 12.50 16.83
CA HIS A 186 -8.18 11.38 16.03
C HIS A 186 -7.00 10.46 15.67
N PHE A 187 -6.98 9.27 16.25
CA PHE A 187 -6.01 8.23 15.92
C PHE A 187 -6.60 7.28 14.88
N THR A 188 -5.84 7.01 13.83
CA THR A 188 -6.16 6.05 12.79
C THR A 188 -5.00 5.10 12.60
N PHE A 189 -5.24 3.83 12.80
CA PHE A 189 -4.27 2.76 12.67
C PHE A 189 -4.64 1.88 11.49
N VAL A 190 -3.71 1.71 10.57
CA VAL A 190 -3.87 0.85 9.39
C VAL A 190 -2.90 -0.32 9.56
N VAL A 191 -3.47 -1.48 9.85
CA VAL A 191 -2.75 -2.69 10.23
C VAL A 191 -2.57 -3.59 9.02
N ASN A 192 -1.32 -3.94 8.76
CA ASN A 192 -0.91 -4.79 7.65
C ASN A 192 -0.46 -6.18 8.15
N ASP A 193 -0.60 -7.20 7.31
CA ASP A 193 -0.13 -8.56 7.59
C ASP A 193 1.36 -8.75 7.25
N GLU A 194 2.00 -7.76 6.61
CA GLU A 194 3.40 -7.85 6.25
C GLU A 194 4.27 -8.21 7.46
N ASN A 195 4.94 -9.37 7.34
CA ASN A 195 5.98 -9.79 8.24
C ASN A 195 7.21 -8.92 8.04
N ASN A 196 7.46 -8.04 9.00
CA ASN A 196 8.83 -7.56 9.16
C ASN A 196 9.75 -8.76 9.40
N TYR A 197 10.96 -8.65 8.85
CA TYR A 197 12.13 -9.52 9.03
C TYR A 197 12.60 -9.65 10.50
N ILE A 198 11.71 -9.46 11.47
CA ILE A 198 12.02 -9.53 12.88
C ILE A 198 12.10 -11.00 13.24
N GLY A 199 13.33 -11.44 13.51
CA GLY A 199 13.70 -12.80 13.88
C GLY A 199 13.09 -13.34 15.18
N GLN A 200 11.99 -12.78 15.67
CA GLN A 200 11.27 -13.25 16.84
C GLN A 200 10.03 -14.04 16.43
N LYS A 201 10.03 -15.31 16.83
CA LYS A 201 8.82 -16.12 16.95
C LYS A 201 7.94 -15.43 17.99
N SER A 202 6.88 -14.74 17.59
CA SER A 202 5.82 -14.42 18.54
C SER A 202 5.23 -15.77 18.97
N THR A 203 5.49 -16.17 20.21
CA THR A 203 5.07 -17.48 20.73
C THR A 203 3.61 -17.48 21.18
N LYS A 204 2.91 -16.34 21.11
CA LYS A 204 1.48 -16.24 21.43
C LYS A 204 0.71 -15.58 20.30
N PRO A 205 -0.47 -16.13 19.94
CA PRO A 205 -1.39 -15.47 19.02
C PRO A 205 -1.85 -14.15 19.64
N PHE A 206 -1.93 -13.11 18.82
CA PHE A 206 -2.47 -11.81 19.24
C PHE A 206 -3.98 -11.94 19.39
N ASP A 207 -4.54 -11.57 20.54
CA ASP A 207 -6.00 -11.56 20.73
C ASP A 207 -6.60 -10.29 20.11
N PHE A 208 -7.13 -10.43 18.90
CA PHE A 208 -7.79 -9.33 18.18
C PHE A 208 -9.03 -8.77 18.92
N LYS A 209 -9.59 -9.48 19.92
CA LYS A 209 -10.68 -8.92 20.74
C LYS A 209 -10.26 -7.66 21.49
N ILE A 210 -8.97 -7.47 21.76
CA ILE A 210 -8.45 -6.30 22.44
C ILE A 210 -8.70 -5.00 21.67
N ILE A 211 -8.91 -5.09 20.35
CA ILE A 211 -9.23 -3.94 19.49
C ILE A 211 -10.54 -3.28 19.94
N LYS A 212 -11.48 -4.07 20.47
CA LYS A 212 -12.77 -3.58 20.98
C LYS A 212 -12.61 -2.76 22.27
N LEU A 213 -11.42 -2.75 22.90
CA LEU A 213 -11.13 -1.97 24.10
C LEU A 213 -10.64 -0.54 23.81
N PHE A 214 -10.25 -0.23 22.57
CA PHE A 214 -9.79 1.12 22.25
C PHE A 214 -10.95 2.14 22.36
N PRO A 215 -10.67 3.37 22.84
CA PRO A 215 -11.68 4.41 22.94
C PRO A 215 -12.12 4.92 21.56
N LYS A 216 -13.26 5.63 21.52
CA LYS A 216 -13.91 6.12 20.28
C LYS A 216 -13.04 7.03 19.40
N ASN A 217 -11.99 7.63 19.96
CA ASN A 217 -11.06 8.48 19.22
C ASN A 217 -9.98 7.68 18.48
N VAL A 218 -10.00 6.35 18.57
CA VAL A 218 -9.09 5.44 17.86
C VAL A 218 -9.89 4.59 16.87
N ASN A 219 -9.49 4.67 15.61
CA ASN A 219 -10.01 3.84 14.53
C ASN A 219 -8.93 2.87 14.07
N ILE A 220 -9.28 1.60 13.92
CA ILE A 220 -8.37 0.54 13.49
C ILE A 220 -8.94 -0.11 12.24
N PHE A 221 -8.11 -0.14 11.20
CA PHE A 221 -8.42 -0.71 9.89
C PHE A 221 -7.43 -1.82 9.57
N PHE A 222 -7.91 -2.88 8.92
CA PHE A 222 -7.07 -4.00 8.49
C PHE A 222 -6.99 -4.05 6.98
N THR A 223 -5.78 -4.27 6.45
CA THR A 223 -5.57 -4.45 5.01
C THR A 223 -5.65 -5.91 4.57
N PHE A 224 -6.04 -6.80 5.48
CA PHE A 224 -6.14 -8.24 5.29
C PHE A 224 -7.34 -8.80 6.08
N LEU A 225 -7.83 -9.97 5.66
CA LEU A 225 -8.82 -10.76 6.37
C LEU A 225 -8.19 -12.03 6.94
N SER A 226 -8.42 -12.26 8.22
CA SER A 226 -8.26 -13.53 8.92
C SER A 226 -9.58 -13.87 9.62
N ASN A 227 -9.71 -15.09 10.15
CA ASN A 227 -10.89 -15.43 10.95
C ASN A 227 -11.03 -14.53 12.21
N GLU A 228 -9.91 -14.05 12.76
CA GLU A 228 -9.89 -13.13 13.89
C GLU A 228 -10.20 -11.68 13.53
N THR A 229 -9.98 -11.26 12.27
CA THR A 229 -10.28 -9.90 11.79
C THR A 229 -11.61 -9.81 11.05
N ALA A 230 -12.40 -10.88 10.99
CA ALA A 230 -13.69 -10.93 10.27
C ALA A 230 -14.69 -9.84 10.71
N ASP A 231 -14.71 -9.51 12.00
CA ASP A 231 -15.53 -8.45 12.61
C ASP A 231 -14.92 -7.05 12.53
N CYS A 232 -13.68 -6.93 12.06
CA CYS A 232 -12.96 -5.66 12.00
C CYS A 232 -13.22 -4.93 10.68
N VAL A 233 -12.91 -3.63 10.65
CA VAL A 233 -13.08 -2.84 9.42
C VAL A 233 -11.95 -3.15 8.45
N TYR A 234 -12.30 -3.77 7.33
CA TYR A 234 -11.39 -4.04 6.23
C TYR A 234 -11.26 -2.84 5.29
N VAL A 235 -10.04 -2.56 4.84
CA VAL A 235 -9.76 -1.55 3.81
C VAL A 235 -8.93 -2.23 2.71
N PRO A 236 -9.44 -2.29 1.46
CA PRO A 236 -8.70 -2.88 0.34
C PRO A 236 -7.54 -1.97 -0.04
N PHE A 237 -6.41 -2.20 0.61
CA PHE A 237 -5.25 -1.33 0.54
C PHE A 237 -4.00 -2.19 0.39
N HIS A 238 -3.28 -2.01 -0.71
CA HIS A 238 -1.94 -2.59 -0.82
C HIS A 238 -1.00 -1.80 0.10
N SER A 239 -0.08 -2.50 0.77
CA SER A 239 1.01 -1.98 1.63
C SER A 239 1.90 -0.87 1.04
N ARG A 240 1.60 -0.38 -0.16
CA ARG A 240 2.38 0.63 -0.88
C ARG A 240 1.50 1.71 -1.52
N PRO A 241 0.60 2.36 -0.76
CA PRO A 241 -0.26 3.42 -1.30
C PRO A 241 0.52 4.62 -1.86
N PHE A 242 1.79 4.70 -1.52
CA PHE A 242 2.68 5.79 -1.86
C PHE A 242 3.58 5.50 -3.05
N TYR A 243 3.70 4.24 -3.50
CA TYR A 243 4.61 3.84 -4.58
C TYR A 243 3.88 3.32 -5.82
N ASN A 244 2.71 2.69 -5.67
CA ASN A 244 1.95 2.18 -6.81
C ASN A 244 0.83 3.15 -7.19
N LYS A 245 0.93 3.75 -8.37
CA LYS A 245 -0.12 4.60 -8.97
C LYS A 245 -1.39 3.82 -9.32
N THR A 246 -1.31 2.50 -9.39
CA THR A 246 -2.47 1.62 -9.53
C THR A 246 -2.95 1.22 -8.14
N LEU A 247 -4.11 1.75 -7.74
CA LEU A 247 -4.92 1.16 -6.68
C LEU A 247 -5.22 -0.28 -7.10
N ILE A 248 -4.47 -1.24 -6.58
CA ILE A 248 -4.83 -2.64 -6.73
C ILE A 248 -5.93 -2.87 -5.69
N ASN A 249 -7.18 -2.81 -6.15
CA ASN A 249 -8.33 -3.28 -5.37
C ASN A 249 -8.23 -4.80 -5.25
N GLN A 250 -7.46 -5.25 -4.26
CA GLN A 250 -7.26 -6.67 -3.97
C GLN A 250 -7.87 -7.01 -2.62
N LEU A 251 -8.51 -8.19 -2.55
CA LEU A 251 -8.88 -8.84 -1.32
C LEU A 251 -7.71 -9.68 -0.84
N ARG A 252 -7.11 -9.30 0.29
CA ARG A 252 -6.03 -10.07 0.89
C ARG A 252 -6.56 -10.97 2.00
N LEU A 253 -6.36 -12.27 1.85
CA LEU A 253 -6.75 -13.31 2.80
C LEU A 253 -5.47 -13.90 3.40
N ILE A 254 -5.45 -14.06 4.72
CA ILE A 254 -4.36 -14.73 5.41
C ILE A 254 -4.86 -15.96 6.14
N GLU A 255 -3.95 -16.92 6.27
CA GLU A 255 -4.17 -18.14 7.06
C GLU A 255 -5.45 -18.86 6.62
N ASP A 256 -6.32 -19.25 7.54
CA ASP A 256 -7.50 -20.07 7.29
C ASP A 256 -8.73 -19.28 6.78
N ALA A 257 -8.65 -17.95 6.64
CA ALA A 257 -9.77 -17.15 6.11
C ALA A 257 -10.18 -17.54 4.69
N ALA A 258 -9.27 -18.14 3.91
CA ALA A 258 -9.59 -18.68 2.59
C ALA A 258 -10.68 -19.77 2.64
N ASN A 259 -10.80 -20.51 3.74
CA ASN A 259 -11.84 -21.52 3.93
C ASN A 259 -13.23 -20.91 4.19
N ASN A 260 -13.28 -19.65 4.65
CA ASN A 260 -14.52 -18.97 4.97
C ASN A 260 -15.13 -18.30 3.73
N THR A 261 -15.69 -19.13 2.85
CA THR A 261 -16.30 -18.69 1.58
C THR A 261 -17.38 -17.63 1.77
N GLU A 262 -18.18 -17.69 2.84
CA GLU A 262 -19.21 -16.69 3.17
C GLU A 262 -18.59 -15.32 3.49
N LEU A 263 -17.53 -15.30 4.31
CA LEU A 263 -16.79 -14.08 4.61
C LEU A 263 -16.18 -13.47 3.34
N VAL A 264 -15.58 -14.31 2.50
CA VAL A 264 -14.98 -13.88 1.22
C VAL A 264 -16.05 -13.32 0.29
N ALA A 265 -17.18 -14.01 0.13
CA ALA A 265 -18.31 -13.58 -0.67
C ALA A 265 -18.83 -12.21 -0.22
N LYS A 266 -19.06 -12.03 1.09
CA LYS A 266 -19.50 -10.76 1.68
C LYS A 266 -18.62 -9.58 1.24
N TYR A 267 -17.31 -9.74 1.22
CA TYR A 267 -16.40 -8.67 0.81
C TYR A 267 -16.32 -8.50 -0.71
N LEU A 268 -16.35 -9.59 -1.48
CA LEU A 268 -16.35 -9.51 -2.95
C LEU A 268 -17.64 -8.92 -3.52
N GLU A 269 -18.78 -9.15 -2.89
CA GLU A 269 -20.08 -8.62 -3.31
C GLU A 269 -20.27 -7.15 -2.93
N SER A 270 -19.69 -6.72 -1.80
CA SER A 270 -19.80 -5.34 -1.31
C SER A 270 -18.76 -4.39 -1.91
N THR A 271 -17.86 -4.88 -2.75
CA THR A 271 -16.75 -4.11 -3.31
C THR A 271 -16.54 -4.38 -4.80
N LEU A 272 -15.77 -3.52 -5.48
CA LEU A 272 -15.34 -3.72 -6.87
C LEU A 272 -13.95 -4.38 -6.95
N ILE A 273 -13.73 -5.39 -6.10
CA ILE A 273 -12.46 -6.12 -6.06
C ILE A 273 -12.45 -7.17 -7.18
N GLU A 274 -11.39 -7.15 -7.98
CA GLU A 274 -11.20 -8.11 -9.07
C GLU A 274 -10.00 -9.05 -8.83
N SER A 275 -9.26 -8.85 -7.74
CA SER A 275 -8.04 -9.59 -7.42
C SER A 275 -8.10 -10.17 -6.01
N VAL A 276 -7.78 -11.45 -5.84
CA VAL A 276 -7.71 -12.11 -4.53
C VAL A 276 -6.29 -12.61 -4.29
N VAL A 277 -5.70 -12.21 -3.17
CA VAL A 277 -4.36 -12.61 -2.75
C VAL A 277 -4.48 -13.42 -1.46
N MET A 278 -4.18 -14.70 -1.55
CA MET A 278 -4.11 -15.62 -0.42
C MET A 278 -2.64 -15.82 -0.04
N CYS A 279 -2.27 -15.50 1.20
CA CYS A 279 -0.93 -15.73 1.69
C CYS A 279 -0.97 -16.33 3.10
N ASN A 280 -0.25 -17.43 3.31
CA ASN A 280 -0.01 -17.90 4.67
C ASN A 280 1.08 -17.03 5.31
N SER A 281 0.84 -16.46 6.50
CA SER A 281 1.75 -15.51 7.13
C SER A 281 3.04 -16.16 7.71
N ALA A 282 3.41 -17.36 7.26
CA ALA A 282 4.61 -18.03 7.73
C ALA A 282 5.86 -17.20 7.38
N GLU A 283 6.70 -17.00 8.40
CA GLU A 283 7.91 -16.17 8.38
C GLU A 283 8.71 -16.36 7.09
N ARG A 284 8.89 -15.29 6.30
CA ARG A 284 9.66 -15.27 5.03
C ARG A 284 11.17 -15.56 5.23
N ARG A 285 11.54 -16.77 5.69
CA ARG A 285 12.92 -17.27 5.70
C ARG A 285 13.10 -18.40 4.68
N ASN A 286 13.85 -18.10 3.62
CA ASN A 286 14.69 -18.89 2.68
C ASN A 286 14.87 -20.43 2.80
N ILE A 287 14.00 -21.22 3.41
CA ILE A 287 14.18 -22.68 3.53
C ILE A 287 12.81 -23.33 3.30
N ARG A 288 12.76 -24.30 2.36
CA ARG A 288 11.59 -25.12 1.98
C ARG A 288 10.56 -25.20 3.11
N TYR A 289 9.45 -24.51 2.92
CA TYR A 289 8.43 -24.37 3.96
C TYR A 289 7.63 -25.66 4.09
N GLU A 290 7.40 -26.09 5.32
CA GLU A 290 6.30 -27.01 5.63
C GLU A 290 5.00 -26.27 5.28
N LEU A 291 4.30 -26.73 4.24
CA LEU A 291 2.96 -26.23 3.92
C LEU A 291 2.07 -26.52 5.13
N LYS A 292 1.49 -25.46 5.70
CA LYS A 292 0.55 -25.57 6.82
C LYS A 292 -0.85 -25.95 6.33
N ASP A 293 -1.79 -25.98 7.27
CA ASP A 293 -3.17 -26.46 7.18
C ASP A 293 -3.78 -26.34 5.77
N PRO A 294 -4.38 -27.43 5.25
CA PRO A 294 -4.95 -27.44 3.93
C PRO A 294 -6.10 -26.45 3.83
N ILE A 295 -6.13 -25.68 2.74
CA ILE A 295 -7.29 -24.86 2.38
C ILE A 295 -8.16 -25.61 1.37
N SER A 296 -9.45 -25.66 1.67
CA SER A 296 -10.49 -26.29 0.86
C SER A 296 -11.64 -25.31 0.70
N ALA A 297 -11.74 -24.73 -0.50
CA ALA A 297 -12.79 -23.78 -0.81
C ALA A 297 -13.20 -23.85 -2.29
N ASN A 298 -14.48 -23.55 -2.54
CA ASN A 298 -15.01 -23.46 -3.89
C ASN A 298 -15.38 -22.01 -4.22
N TYR A 299 -14.57 -21.36 -5.05
CA TYR A 299 -14.76 -19.96 -5.45
C TYR A 299 -15.39 -19.83 -6.85
N PHE A 300 -15.92 -20.91 -7.40
CA PHE A 300 -16.42 -20.97 -8.78
C PHE A 300 -17.44 -19.86 -9.11
N GLU A 301 -18.31 -19.52 -8.15
CA GLU A 301 -19.39 -18.53 -8.29
C GLU A 301 -18.93 -17.06 -8.16
N PHE A 302 -17.66 -16.79 -7.82
CA PHE A 302 -17.16 -15.43 -7.66
C PHE A 302 -16.87 -14.76 -9.01
N GLU A 303 -17.92 -14.29 -9.70
CA GLU A 303 -17.84 -13.82 -11.09
C GLU A 303 -16.92 -12.61 -11.30
N ASN A 304 -16.74 -11.75 -10.28
CA ASN A 304 -15.96 -10.52 -10.37
C ASN A 304 -14.45 -10.76 -10.30
N VAL A 305 -14.00 -11.93 -9.82
CA VAL A 305 -12.58 -12.22 -9.61
C VAL A 305 -11.92 -12.61 -10.93
N LYS A 306 -10.96 -11.79 -11.34
CA LYS A 306 -10.15 -11.96 -12.57
C LYS A 306 -8.72 -12.37 -12.27
N GLU A 307 -8.22 -12.07 -11.08
CA GLU A 307 -6.83 -12.36 -10.69
C GLU A 307 -6.79 -13.11 -9.36
N ILE A 308 -5.98 -14.16 -9.29
CA ILE A 308 -5.72 -14.90 -8.05
C ILE A 308 -4.22 -15.08 -7.86
N GLU A 309 -3.75 -14.74 -6.66
CA GLU A 309 -2.44 -15.11 -6.15
C GLU A 309 -2.60 -16.03 -4.94
N ILE A 310 -1.92 -17.18 -4.95
CA ILE A 310 -1.87 -18.12 -3.82
C ILE A 310 -0.42 -18.33 -3.43
N SER A 311 -0.08 -18.06 -2.17
CA SER A 311 1.26 -18.24 -1.63
C SER A 311 1.27 -19.04 -0.33
N ASP A 312 2.15 -20.03 -0.25
CA ASP A 312 2.49 -20.78 0.98
C ASP A 312 1.33 -21.62 1.56
N PHE A 313 0.58 -22.32 0.72
CA PHE A 313 -0.57 -23.16 1.12
C PHE A 313 -0.50 -24.60 0.60
N MET A 314 -1.04 -25.52 1.40
CA MET A 314 -1.50 -26.81 0.88
C MET A 314 -2.96 -26.68 0.44
N LEU A 315 -3.29 -27.12 -0.77
CA LEU A 315 -4.65 -27.08 -1.31
C LEU A 315 -5.30 -28.45 -1.21
N ASP A 316 -6.53 -28.50 -0.70
CA ASP A 316 -7.39 -29.67 -0.73
C ASP A 316 -8.69 -29.32 -1.46
N ASN A 317 -8.85 -29.80 -2.70
CA ASN A 317 -10.03 -29.54 -3.53
C ASN A 317 -10.37 -28.03 -3.68
N PHE A 318 -9.37 -27.20 -3.90
CA PHE A 318 -9.57 -25.76 -4.09
C PHE A 318 -10.02 -25.46 -5.52
N VAL A 319 -11.16 -24.78 -5.70
CA VAL A 319 -11.73 -24.47 -7.03
C VAL A 319 -11.66 -22.98 -7.31
N LEU A 320 -11.04 -22.60 -8.43
CA LEU A 320 -10.93 -21.20 -8.86
C LEU A 320 -12.24 -20.63 -9.43
N PRO A 321 -12.46 -19.30 -9.35
CA PRO A 321 -13.53 -18.62 -10.07
C PRO A 321 -13.45 -18.81 -11.57
N LYS A 322 -14.60 -18.99 -12.22
CA LYS A 322 -14.69 -19.23 -13.68
C LYS A 322 -14.08 -18.11 -14.54
N ASN A 323 -14.12 -16.87 -14.07
CA ASN A 323 -13.66 -15.69 -14.80
C ASN A 323 -12.19 -15.34 -14.55
N THR A 324 -11.46 -16.17 -13.80
CA THR A 324 -10.03 -15.97 -13.53
C THR A 324 -9.23 -15.97 -14.83
N ARG A 325 -8.50 -14.88 -15.06
CA ARG A 325 -7.60 -14.64 -16.20
C ARG A 325 -6.14 -14.67 -15.81
N LYS A 326 -5.80 -14.24 -14.59
CA LYS A 326 -4.42 -14.27 -14.07
C LYS A 326 -4.33 -15.18 -12.85
N VAL A 327 -3.37 -16.10 -12.87
CA VAL A 327 -3.08 -17.00 -11.75
C VAL A 327 -1.61 -16.93 -11.42
N CYS A 328 -1.28 -16.67 -10.16
CA CYS A 328 0.07 -16.66 -9.63
C CYS A 328 0.15 -17.61 -8.43
N LEU A 329 0.99 -18.64 -8.50
CA LEU A 329 1.15 -19.65 -7.45
C LEU A 329 2.59 -19.64 -6.95
N LYS A 330 2.79 -19.53 -5.64
CA LYS A 330 4.11 -19.51 -5.02
C LYS A 330 4.15 -20.46 -3.84
N ASN A 331 4.99 -21.49 -3.92
CA ASN A 331 5.14 -22.48 -2.86
C ASN A 331 3.77 -23.08 -2.45
N VAL A 332 3.06 -23.65 -3.42
CA VAL A 332 1.72 -24.22 -3.25
C VAL A 332 1.74 -25.71 -3.54
N GLY A 333 1.14 -26.52 -2.67
CA GLY A 333 1.00 -27.97 -2.87
C GLY A 333 -0.46 -28.41 -3.02
N GLY A 334 -0.70 -29.64 -3.48
CA GLY A 334 -2.01 -30.29 -3.38
C GLY A 334 -2.86 -30.28 -4.65
N VAL A 335 -4.18 -30.07 -4.51
CA VAL A 335 -5.16 -30.18 -5.60
C VAL A 335 -5.82 -28.83 -5.88
N LEU A 336 -5.63 -28.33 -7.10
CA LEU A 336 -6.21 -27.10 -7.62
C LEU A 336 -7.08 -27.41 -8.85
N GLU A 337 -8.37 -27.08 -8.78
CA GLU A 337 -9.27 -27.16 -9.92
C GLU A 337 -9.42 -25.80 -10.60
N MET A 338 -8.90 -25.71 -11.82
CA MET A 338 -8.97 -24.50 -12.66
C MET A 338 -9.31 -24.80 -14.13
N SER A 339 -9.81 -26.00 -14.41
CA SER A 339 -10.13 -26.49 -15.76
C SER A 339 -11.18 -25.64 -16.48
N LYS A 340 -12.01 -24.91 -15.74
CA LYS A 340 -13.08 -24.04 -16.27
C LYS A 340 -12.66 -22.56 -16.39
N CYS A 341 -11.44 -22.21 -15.99
CA CYS A 341 -10.92 -20.85 -16.06
C CYS A 341 -10.40 -20.53 -17.47
N LYS A 342 -10.47 -19.25 -17.86
CA LYS A 342 -9.94 -18.74 -19.14
C LYS A 342 -8.65 -17.97 -18.89
N VAL A 343 -7.60 -18.70 -18.54
CA VAL A 343 -6.34 -18.09 -18.09
C VAL A 343 -5.57 -17.48 -19.26
N GLU A 344 -5.21 -16.22 -19.11
CA GLU A 344 -4.41 -15.42 -20.05
C GLU A 344 -2.96 -15.26 -19.54
N SER A 345 -2.74 -15.32 -18.22
CA SER A 345 -1.44 -15.18 -17.57
C SER A 345 -1.29 -16.20 -16.43
N PHE A 346 -0.25 -17.03 -16.48
CA PHE A 346 0.02 -18.05 -15.47
C PHE A 346 1.48 -17.97 -15.00
N GLU A 347 1.67 -17.80 -13.69
CA GLU A 347 2.98 -17.76 -13.03
C GLU A 347 3.01 -18.81 -11.91
N MET A 348 4.07 -19.60 -11.82
CA MET A 348 4.19 -20.62 -10.78
C MET A 348 5.64 -20.84 -10.33
N THR A 349 5.86 -20.83 -9.02
CA THR A 349 7.20 -20.96 -8.43
C THR A 349 7.18 -21.91 -7.23
N PHE A 350 8.09 -22.90 -7.17
CA PHE A 350 8.25 -23.84 -6.04
C PHE A 350 6.98 -24.62 -5.65
N CYS A 351 6.10 -24.97 -6.58
CA CYS A 351 4.86 -25.67 -6.29
C CYS A 351 5.00 -27.20 -6.39
N ASP A 352 4.10 -27.95 -5.75
CA ASP A 352 4.00 -29.42 -5.81
C ASP A 352 2.52 -29.84 -5.92
N LEU A 353 1.94 -29.59 -7.10
CA LEU A 353 0.54 -29.90 -7.40
C LEU A 353 0.40 -31.33 -7.93
N LYS A 354 -0.57 -32.08 -7.40
CA LYS A 354 -0.84 -33.47 -7.83
C LYS A 354 -1.24 -33.56 -9.31
N SER A 355 -1.97 -32.55 -9.80
CA SER A 355 -2.38 -32.43 -11.20
C SER A 355 -2.76 -30.99 -11.51
N LEU A 356 -2.34 -30.48 -12.66
CA LEU A 356 -2.75 -29.16 -13.16
C LEU A 356 -3.36 -29.31 -14.54
N VAL A 357 -4.65 -28.99 -14.66
CA VAL A 357 -5.35 -28.92 -15.96
C VAL A 357 -5.55 -27.45 -16.29
N LEU A 358 -4.91 -27.00 -17.36
CA LEU A 358 -4.89 -25.61 -17.79
C LEU A 358 -5.32 -25.52 -19.24
N ASP A 359 -6.35 -24.73 -19.53
CA ASP A 359 -6.70 -24.35 -20.90
C ASP A 359 -5.68 -23.31 -21.39
N ASP A 360 -4.89 -23.68 -22.39
CA ASP A 360 -3.80 -22.86 -22.92
C ASP A 360 -4.17 -22.09 -24.18
N GLU A 361 -5.41 -22.20 -24.68
CA GLU A 361 -5.82 -21.52 -25.92
C GLU A 361 -5.72 -19.99 -25.83
N LYS A 362 -5.78 -19.44 -24.61
CA LYS A 362 -5.76 -18.00 -24.34
C LYS A 362 -4.54 -17.51 -23.59
N ILE A 363 -3.62 -18.40 -23.24
CA ILE A 363 -2.42 -18.00 -22.51
C ILE A 363 -1.59 -17.10 -23.42
N THR A 364 -1.19 -15.95 -22.88
CA THR A 364 -0.28 -14.98 -23.50
C THR A 364 1.00 -14.82 -22.69
N HIS A 365 0.95 -15.12 -21.40
CA HIS A 365 2.09 -15.11 -20.47
C HIS A 365 2.13 -16.41 -19.66
N PHE A 366 3.29 -17.07 -19.64
CA PHE A 366 3.49 -18.35 -18.98
C PHE A 366 4.89 -18.41 -18.38
N ASP A 367 4.99 -18.51 -17.06
CA ASP A 367 6.26 -18.55 -16.34
C ASP A 367 6.26 -19.62 -15.24
N ILE A 368 7.27 -20.50 -15.24
CA ILE A 368 7.41 -21.59 -14.28
C ILE A 368 8.86 -21.66 -13.78
N HIS A 369 9.04 -21.61 -12.46
CA HIS A 369 10.34 -21.72 -11.80
C HIS A 369 10.38 -22.86 -10.79
N ASN A 370 11.39 -23.74 -10.91
CA ASN A 370 11.69 -24.79 -9.93
C ASN A 370 10.49 -25.70 -9.58
N THR A 371 9.74 -26.17 -10.58
CA THR A 371 8.60 -27.07 -10.39
C THR A 371 8.43 -28.01 -11.58
N GLU A 372 8.03 -29.26 -11.32
CA GLU A 372 7.61 -30.21 -12.33
C GLU A 372 6.08 -30.17 -12.47
N ILE A 373 5.57 -30.00 -13.70
CA ILE A 373 4.13 -30.06 -13.98
C ILE A 373 3.86 -31.04 -15.12
N SER A 374 2.76 -31.79 -14.99
CA SER A 374 2.07 -32.40 -16.13
C SER A 374 0.98 -31.47 -16.63
N LEU A 375 1.13 -30.95 -17.86
CA LEU A 375 0.17 -30.05 -18.51
C LEU A 375 -0.75 -30.84 -19.43
N VAL A 376 -2.04 -30.50 -19.47
CA VAL A 376 -3.00 -31.13 -20.39
C VAL A 376 -3.42 -30.11 -21.44
N HIS A 377 -2.93 -30.27 -22.67
CA HIS A 377 -3.29 -29.42 -23.83
C HIS A 377 -4.34 -30.14 -24.69
N LYS A 378 -5.50 -29.53 -24.95
CA LYS A 378 -6.55 -30.09 -25.83
C LYS A 378 -6.85 -31.56 -25.57
N SER A 379 -7.06 -31.90 -24.29
CA SER A 379 -7.34 -33.28 -23.84
C SER A 379 -6.20 -34.29 -24.11
N LYS A 380 -4.98 -33.81 -24.39
CA LYS A 380 -3.76 -34.64 -24.48
C LYS A 380 -2.83 -34.31 -23.32
N ASN A 381 -2.44 -35.34 -22.56
CA ASN A 381 -1.44 -35.20 -21.51
C ASN A 381 -0.07 -34.92 -22.15
N ILE A 382 0.49 -33.75 -21.85
CA ILE A 382 1.89 -33.41 -22.07
C ILE A 382 2.58 -33.64 -20.72
N VAL A 383 3.08 -34.86 -20.52
CA VAL A 383 3.73 -35.27 -19.26
C VAL A 383 5.15 -34.69 -19.18
N THR A 384 5.43 -34.13 -18.00
CA THR A 384 6.71 -33.74 -17.37
C THR A 384 7.76 -33.07 -18.27
N LEU A 385 7.83 -31.73 -18.22
CA LEU A 385 9.03 -31.01 -18.67
C LEU A 385 9.82 -30.49 -17.46
N PHE A 386 11.02 -31.01 -17.26
CA PHE A 386 12.12 -30.18 -16.79
C PHE A 386 12.30 -29.07 -17.83
N ILE A 387 11.90 -27.84 -17.51
CA ILE A 387 12.17 -26.70 -18.40
C ILE A 387 13.64 -26.32 -18.23
N LEU A 388 14.52 -27.04 -18.96
CA LEU A 388 15.71 -26.42 -19.53
C LEU A 388 15.24 -25.67 -20.78
N ILE A 389 14.92 -24.40 -20.56
CA ILE A 389 14.99 -23.23 -21.44
C ILE A 389 15.08 -23.49 -22.97
N TRP A 390 14.21 -22.76 -23.69
CA TRP A 390 14.39 -22.19 -25.05
C TRP A 390 13.80 -22.85 -26.30
N ILE A 391 13.71 -24.18 -26.45
CA ILE A 391 13.60 -24.71 -27.84
C ILE A 391 12.16 -24.86 -28.40
N LYS A 392 11.09 -24.82 -27.59
CA LYS A 392 9.72 -25.08 -28.13
C LYS A 392 8.72 -23.93 -28.17
N LEU A 393 8.98 -22.78 -27.54
CA LEU A 393 8.02 -21.66 -27.55
C LEU A 393 8.02 -20.85 -28.86
N LYS A 394 9.05 -21.00 -29.73
CA LYS A 394 9.04 -20.45 -31.09
C LYS A 394 8.03 -21.16 -32.01
N CYS A 395 7.68 -22.42 -31.74
CA CYS A 395 6.65 -23.14 -32.50
C CYS A 395 5.21 -22.75 -32.08
N LEU A 396 5.05 -21.97 -31.00
CA LEU A 396 3.75 -21.60 -30.42
C LEU A 396 3.44 -20.09 -30.53
N GLY A 397 4.28 -19.30 -31.20
CA GLY A 397 3.94 -17.91 -31.55
C GLY A 397 4.02 -16.87 -30.42
N PHE A 398 4.62 -17.20 -29.28
CA PHE A 398 4.74 -16.29 -28.15
C PHE A 398 5.85 -15.24 -28.36
N LYS A 399 5.53 -13.96 -28.11
CA LYS A 399 6.53 -12.88 -27.97
C LYS A 399 7.02 -12.84 -26.53
N THR A 400 8.33 -13.00 -26.32
CA THR A 400 8.97 -12.85 -25.01
C THR A 400 9.94 -11.67 -25.01
N THR A 401 9.89 -10.88 -23.94
CA THR A 401 10.88 -9.85 -23.59
C THR A 401 11.63 -10.37 -22.37
N LEU A 402 12.97 -10.47 -22.44
CA LEU A 402 13.79 -10.98 -21.35
C LEU A 402 14.74 -9.88 -20.84
N GLY A 403 14.65 -9.59 -19.55
CA GLY A 403 15.72 -8.96 -18.77
C GLY A 403 16.38 -10.04 -17.92
N ILE A 404 17.65 -10.33 -18.17
CA ILE A 404 18.47 -11.21 -17.33
C ILE A 404 19.32 -10.28 -16.46
N GLN A 405 19.18 -10.37 -15.13
CA GLN A 405 20.27 -10.04 -14.21
C GLN A 405 20.81 -11.36 -13.67
N MET A 406 22.11 -11.57 -13.89
CA MET A 406 22.87 -12.72 -13.40
C MET A 406 23.08 -12.67 -11.89
#